data_AF-A0A2M7ZSW6-F1
#
_entry.id   AF-A0A2M7ZSW6-F1
#
_cell.length_a   1.000
_cell.length_b   1.000
_cell.length_c   1.000
_cell.angle_alpha   90.00
_cell.angle_beta   90.00
_cell.angle_gamma   90.00
#
_symmetry.space_group_name_H-M   'P 1'
#
loop_
_entity.id
_entity.type
_entity.pdbx_description
1 polymer ?
#
loop_
_entity_poly.entity_id
_entity_poly.type
_entity_poly.pdbx_seq_one_letter_code
_entity_poly.pdbx_strand_id
1 'polypeptide(L)'
;MSLKTNKLFMSENNNNQKKPGIKPPGGQKKPDDNFDWSKVIRMVFGWGAVVVAAVIIMQLVRTGETNYVEIHFKEYKQLLDSDKIETAVITKSDINDYYFKAVLRSETTVTANGRSTQAKQISVYLPEPMIKDQEELWQKKGIDYSFDKESNEWMNI
;
A
#
# COMPACT_ATOMS: atom_id res chain seq x y z
N MET A 1 58.29 36.81 55.77
CA MET A 1 57.10 36.10 56.30
C MET A 1 55.92 36.48 55.42
N SER A 2 55.39 35.48 54.75
CA SER A 2 54.20 35.44 53.88
C SER A 2 52.94 35.78 54.72
N LEU A 3 51.81 36.40 54.31
CA LEU A 3 51.02 36.37 53.08
C LEU A 3 49.94 37.49 53.05
N LYS A 4 49.55 37.85 51.82
CA LYS A 4 48.17 38.02 51.28
C LYS A 4 47.31 39.24 51.62
N THR A 5 47.26 40.09 50.60
CA THR A 5 46.20 40.99 50.14
C THR A 5 44.78 40.44 50.16
N ASN A 6 43.87 41.31 50.60
CA ASN A 6 42.43 41.26 50.39
C ASN A 6 42.05 41.38 48.90
N LYS A 7 41.24 40.45 48.41
CA LYS A 7 40.11 40.71 47.48
C LYS A 7 39.41 39.39 47.16
N LEU A 8 38.25 39.18 47.75
CA LEU A 8 37.26 38.24 47.26
C LEU A 8 35.97 39.01 47.07
N PHE A 9 35.70 39.33 45.81
CA PHE A 9 34.37 39.68 45.34
C PHE A 9 33.54 38.40 45.34
N MET A 10 32.37 38.42 45.97
CA MET A 10 31.27 37.53 45.63
C MET A 10 29.96 38.23 45.96
N SER A 11 29.19 38.49 44.90
CA SER A 11 27.89 39.14 44.93
C SER A 11 26.84 38.30 45.65
N GLU A 12 25.98 38.99 46.39
CA GLU A 12 24.73 38.49 46.95
C GLU A 12 23.86 37.81 45.90
N ASN A 13 23.32 36.64 46.23
CA ASN A 13 22.06 36.18 45.66
C ASN A 13 21.16 35.58 46.75
N ASN A 14 20.34 36.48 47.29
CA ASN A 14 18.91 36.34 47.59
C ASN A 14 18.35 34.98 48.08
N ASN A 15 17.95 35.00 49.35
CA ASN A 15 16.68 34.52 49.90
C ASN A 15 16.17 33.11 49.53
N ASN A 16 16.22 32.21 50.52
CA ASN A 16 15.00 31.54 51.01
C ASN A 16 15.22 30.90 52.38
N GLN A 17 14.77 31.61 53.43
CA GLN A 17 14.63 31.07 54.78
C GLN A 17 13.47 30.06 54.81
N LYS A 18 13.78 28.78 55.07
CA LYS A 18 12.77 27.75 55.35
C LYS A 18 12.22 27.95 56.78
N LYS A 19 10.92 28.19 56.91
CA LYS A 19 10.15 27.94 58.15
C LYS A 19 9.41 26.60 58.02
N PRO A 20 9.36 25.75 59.06
CA PRO A 20 8.61 24.50 59.00
C PRO A 20 7.13 24.77 59.28
N GLY A 21 6.30 24.63 58.25
CA GLY A 21 4.84 24.71 58.33
C GLY A 21 4.21 23.32 58.40
N ILE A 22 3.35 23.14 59.39
CA ILE A 22 2.52 21.97 59.71
C ILE A 22 1.71 21.49 58.48
N LYS A 23 1.73 20.19 58.17
CA LYS A 23 0.90 19.58 57.11
C LYS A 23 -0.55 19.38 57.61
N PRO A 24 -1.59 19.82 56.87
CA PRO A 24 -2.96 19.38 57.13
C PRO A 24 -3.19 17.96 56.57
N PRO A 25 -4.03 17.13 57.20
CA PRO A 25 -4.43 15.84 56.67
C PRO A 25 -5.56 16.02 55.66
N GLY A 26 -5.46 15.36 54.51
CA GLY A 26 -6.54 15.29 53.51
C GLY A 26 -6.35 16.24 52.33
N GLY A 27 -5.45 15.88 51.42
CA GLY A 27 -5.38 16.43 50.08
C GLY A 27 -5.72 15.33 49.08
N GLN A 28 -6.85 15.49 48.39
CA GLN A 28 -7.30 14.65 47.29
C GLN A 28 -6.15 14.35 46.31
N LYS A 29 -5.99 13.07 45.95
CA LYS A 29 -5.21 12.68 44.77
C LYS A 29 -5.89 13.33 43.58
N LYS A 30 -5.30 14.41 43.07
CA LYS A 30 -5.67 14.94 41.76
C LYS A 30 -5.51 13.80 40.76
N PRO A 31 -6.47 13.54 39.86
CA PRO A 31 -6.19 12.66 38.74
C PRO A 31 -5.08 13.34 37.95
N ASP A 32 -3.87 12.81 38.05
CA ASP A 32 -2.75 13.24 37.23
C ASP A 32 -3.16 12.97 35.78
N ASP A 33 -3.56 14.02 35.10
CA ASP A 33 -3.91 14.06 33.67
C ASP A 33 -2.65 13.94 32.80
N ASN A 34 -1.65 13.19 33.28
CA ASN A 34 -0.48 12.78 32.53
C ASN A 34 -0.85 11.51 31.81
N PHE A 35 -1.37 11.67 30.59
CA PHE A 35 -1.55 10.57 29.67
C PHE A 35 -0.24 9.78 29.54
N ASP A 36 -0.24 8.54 30.02
CA ASP A 36 0.93 7.68 30.15
C ASP A 36 1.40 7.15 28.77
N TRP A 37 2.07 8.01 28.00
CA TRP A 37 2.69 7.64 26.72
C TRP A 37 3.58 6.39 26.83
N SER A 38 4.24 6.20 27.98
CA SER A 38 5.09 5.05 28.23
C SER A 38 4.32 3.71 28.29
N LYS A 39 3.07 3.69 28.78
CA LYS A 39 2.22 2.50 28.79
C LYS A 39 1.68 2.20 27.40
N VAL A 40 1.24 3.22 26.69
CA VAL A 40 0.71 3.10 25.32
C VAL A 40 1.78 2.54 24.39
N ILE A 41 2.99 3.10 24.44
CA ILE A 41 4.12 2.64 23.61
C ILE A 41 4.46 1.17 23.90
N ARG A 42 4.53 0.75 25.17
CA ARG A 42 4.79 -0.66 25.55
C ARG A 42 3.70 -1.62 25.05
N MET A 43 2.45 -1.19 25.09
CA MET A 43 1.31 -1.97 24.60
C MET A 43 1.34 -2.12 23.08
N VAL A 44 1.66 -1.05 22.35
CA VAL A 44 1.80 -1.06 20.88
C VAL A 44 2.99 -1.93 20.44
N PHE A 45 4.13 -1.86 21.14
CA PHE A 45 5.27 -2.74 20.86
C PHE A 45 4.97 -4.23 21.11
N GLY A 46 4.10 -4.56 22.07
CA GLY A 46 3.69 -5.93 22.36
C GLY A 46 2.91 -6.60 21.21
N TRP A 47 2.15 -5.82 20.43
CA TRP A 47 1.42 -6.29 19.26
C TRP A 47 2.15 -6.02 17.94
N GLY A 48 3.41 -5.56 18.00
CA GLY A 48 4.20 -5.23 16.81
C GLY A 48 4.30 -6.39 15.82
N ALA A 49 4.38 -7.63 16.30
CA ALA A 49 4.37 -8.83 15.44
C ALA A 49 3.07 -8.96 14.62
N VAL A 50 1.92 -8.61 15.20
CA VAL A 50 0.62 -8.63 14.51
C VAL A 50 0.57 -7.56 13.41
N VAL A 51 1.11 -6.37 13.67
CA VAL A 51 1.20 -5.28 12.68
C VAL A 51 2.10 -5.69 11.52
N VAL A 52 3.27 -6.27 11.80
CA VAL A 52 4.19 -6.75 10.75
C VAL A 52 3.53 -7.87 9.93
N ALA A 53 2.86 -8.83 10.57
CA ALA A 53 2.13 -9.89 9.88
C ALA A 53 1.00 -9.33 9.01
N ALA A 54 0.23 -8.36 9.52
CA ALA A 54 -0.82 -7.68 8.75
C ALA A 54 -0.26 -6.92 7.54
N VAL A 55 0.89 -6.27 7.66
CA VAL A 55 1.57 -5.60 6.53
C VAL A 55 2.02 -6.61 5.48
N ILE A 56 2.57 -7.76 5.89
CA ILE A 56 2.96 -8.83 4.97
C ILE A 56 1.72 -9.38 4.25
N ILE A 57 0.64 -9.68 4.99
CA ILE A 57 -0.63 -10.12 4.40
C ILE A 57 -1.17 -9.05 3.44
N MET A 58 -1.13 -7.77 3.82
CA MET A 58 -1.56 -6.66 2.96
C MET A 58 -0.71 -6.54 1.70
N GLN A 59 0.60 -6.80 1.77
CA GLN A 59 1.48 -6.87 0.60
C GLN A 59 1.12 -8.06 -0.30
N LEU A 60 0.84 -9.23 0.27
CA LEU A 60 0.43 -10.43 -0.46
C LEU A 60 -0.97 -10.30 -1.09
N VAL A 61 -1.89 -9.58 -0.45
CA VAL A 61 -3.24 -9.30 -0.98
C VAL A 61 -3.18 -8.23 -2.08
N ARG A 62 -2.32 -7.21 -1.94
CA ARG A 62 -2.13 -6.17 -2.98
C ARG A 62 -1.47 -6.69 -4.26
N THR A 63 -0.73 -7.80 -4.21
CA THR A 63 -0.28 -8.49 -5.42
C THR A 63 -1.42 -9.03 -6.30
N GLY A 64 -2.66 -9.03 -5.82
CA GLY A 64 -3.87 -9.34 -6.59
C GLY A 64 -4.51 -8.15 -7.30
N GLU A 65 -4.23 -6.90 -6.90
CA GLU A 65 -4.67 -5.70 -7.63
C GLU A 65 -3.66 -5.36 -8.72
N THR A 66 -3.68 -6.18 -9.77
CA THR A 66 -2.90 -5.94 -10.97
C THR A 66 -3.46 -4.72 -11.68
N ASN A 67 -2.67 -3.63 -11.70
CA ASN A 67 -3.00 -2.42 -12.44
C ASN A 67 -2.79 -2.70 -13.92
N TYR A 68 -3.81 -3.27 -14.57
CA TYR A 68 -3.78 -3.47 -16.01
C TYR A 68 -3.79 -2.12 -16.72
N VAL A 69 -2.83 -1.94 -17.63
CA VAL A 69 -2.87 -0.80 -18.55
C VAL A 69 -3.90 -1.11 -19.64
N GLU A 70 -4.96 -0.34 -19.69
CA GLU A 70 -5.96 -0.47 -20.74
C GLU A 70 -5.39 0.03 -22.08
N ILE A 71 -5.43 -0.82 -23.09
CA ILE A 71 -4.94 -0.52 -24.44
C ILE A 71 -6.02 -0.77 -25.48
N HIS A 72 -5.92 -0.06 -26.61
CA HIS A 72 -6.81 -0.30 -27.74
C HIS A 72 -6.46 -1.58 -28.49
N PHE A 73 -7.43 -2.12 -29.21
CA PHE A 73 -7.30 -3.35 -29.99
C PHE A 73 -6.12 -3.35 -30.98
N LYS A 74 -5.78 -2.18 -31.56
CA LYS A 74 -4.62 -2.05 -32.46
C LYS A 74 -3.31 -2.41 -31.76
N GLU A 75 -3.11 -1.92 -30.55
CA GLU A 75 -1.90 -2.15 -29.76
C GLU A 75 -1.80 -3.61 -29.35
N TYR A 76 -2.93 -4.17 -28.90
CA TYR A 76 -3.07 -5.59 -28.61
C TYR A 76 -2.64 -6.48 -29.79
N LYS A 77 -3.11 -6.19 -31.00
CA LYS A 77 -2.70 -6.94 -32.20
C LYS A 77 -1.19 -6.91 -32.42
N GLN A 78 -0.56 -5.75 -32.26
CA GLN A 78 0.89 -5.65 -32.40
C GLN A 78 1.64 -6.51 -31.37
N LEU A 79 1.15 -6.55 -30.13
CA LEU A 79 1.71 -7.39 -29.08
C LEU A 79 1.51 -8.88 -29.34
N LEU A 80 0.34 -9.25 -29.87
CA LEU A 80 0.01 -10.61 -30.28
C LEU A 80 0.88 -11.08 -31.46
N ASP A 81 1.03 -10.25 -32.49
CA ASP A 81 1.81 -10.54 -33.69
C ASP A 81 3.30 -10.65 -33.37
N SER A 82 3.77 -9.89 -32.38
CA SER A 82 5.16 -9.90 -31.89
C SER A 82 5.45 -10.98 -30.84
N ASP A 83 4.50 -11.89 -30.57
CA ASP A 83 4.60 -12.95 -29.56
C ASP A 83 5.01 -12.49 -28.15
N LYS A 84 4.61 -11.25 -27.80
CA LYS A 84 4.96 -10.63 -26.51
C LYS A 84 4.03 -11.04 -25.36
N ILE A 85 2.94 -11.74 -25.66
CA ILE A 85 1.97 -12.21 -24.67
C ILE A 85 2.47 -13.53 -24.08
N GLU A 86 2.48 -13.62 -22.75
CA GLU A 86 2.91 -14.81 -22.00
C GLU A 86 1.69 -15.64 -21.59
N THR A 87 0.78 -15.03 -20.82
CA THR A 87 -0.46 -15.65 -20.35
C THR A 87 -1.61 -14.66 -20.44
N ALA A 88 -2.84 -15.15 -20.47
CA ALA A 88 -4.03 -14.32 -20.48
C ALA A 88 -5.20 -14.91 -19.67
N VAL A 89 -6.03 -14.03 -19.11
CA VAL A 89 -7.31 -14.36 -18.52
C VAL A 89 -8.39 -13.58 -19.24
N ILE A 90 -9.37 -14.28 -19.77
CA ILE A 90 -10.52 -13.68 -20.45
C ILE A 90 -11.63 -13.57 -19.42
N THR A 91 -11.92 -12.36 -18.98
CA THR A 91 -13.01 -12.10 -18.05
C THR A 91 -14.26 -11.73 -18.82
N LYS A 92 -15.37 -12.42 -18.56
CA LYS A 92 -16.70 -12.00 -19.00
C LYS A 92 -17.31 -11.03 -18.00
N SER A 93 -17.50 -9.77 -18.40
CA SER A 93 -18.06 -8.70 -17.56
C SER A 93 -19.56 -8.52 -17.74
N ASP A 94 -20.07 -8.67 -18.96
CA ASP A 94 -21.52 -8.64 -19.26
C ASP A 94 -21.85 -9.66 -20.37
N ILE A 95 -23.09 -9.69 -20.87
CA ILE A 95 -23.60 -10.66 -21.85
C ILE A 95 -22.70 -10.70 -23.09
N ASN A 96 -22.30 -9.53 -23.60
CA ASN A 96 -21.54 -9.36 -24.84
C ASN A 96 -20.14 -8.78 -24.64
N ASP A 97 -19.75 -8.53 -23.39
CA ASP A 97 -18.56 -7.76 -23.04
C ASP A 97 -17.53 -8.65 -22.36
N TYR A 98 -16.36 -8.75 -23.00
CA TYR A 98 -15.23 -9.50 -22.49
C TYR A 98 -13.99 -8.61 -22.44
N TYR A 99 -13.15 -8.89 -21.46
CA TYR A 99 -11.84 -8.28 -21.31
C TYR A 99 -10.75 -9.33 -21.37
N PHE A 100 -9.79 -9.11 -22.26
CA PHE A 100 -8.57 -9.88 -22.35
C PHE A 100 -7.50 -9.23 -21.48
N LYS A 101 -7.26 -9.82 -20.32
CA LYS A 101 -6.26 -9.38 -19.35
C LYS A 101 -5.02 -10.23 -19.51
N ALA A 102 -3.92 -9.64 -19.97
CA ALA A 102 -2.71 -10.39 -20.31
C ALA A 102 -1.47 -9.93 -19.54
N VAL A 103 -0.61 -10.89 -19.28
CA VAL A 103 0.76 -10.69 -18.80
C VAL A 103 1.69 -10.76 -20.01
N LEU A 104 2.53 -9.74 -20.18
CA LEU A 104 3.53 -9.70 -21.24
C LEU A 104 4.80 -10.41 -20.79
N ARG A 105 5.54 -11.04 -21.70
CA ARG A 105 6.82 -11.72 -21.41
C ARG A 105 7.87 -10.78 -20.83
N SER A 106 7.87 -9.51 -21.26
CA SER A 106 8.72 -8.45 -20.73
C SER A 106 7.95 -7.13 -20.67
N GLU A 107 8.39 -6.24 -19.79
CA GLU A 107 7.88 -4.87 -19.76
C GLU A 107 8.10 -4.22 -21.13
N THR A 108 7.04 -3.66 -21.70
CA THR A 108 7.03 -3.11 -23.05
C THR A 108 6.34 -1.76 -23.03
N THR A 109 6.85 -0.81 -23.80
CA THR A 109 6.15 0.46 -24.04
C THR A 109 4.91 0.22 -24.88
N VAL A 110 3.75 0.56 -24.34
CA VAL A 110 2.46 0.48 -25.01
C VAL A 110 1.81 1.86 -25.08
N THR A 111 0.94 2.06 -26.07
CA THR A 111 0.14 3.28 -26.17
C THR A 111 -1.23 3.08 -25.51
N ALA A 112 -1.45 3.79 -24.40
CA ALA A 112 -2.72 3.82 -23.68
C ALA A 112 -3.27 5.26 -23.70
N ASN A 113 -4.50 5.45 -24.20
CA ASN A 113 -5.17 6.76 -24.27
C ASN A 113 -4.30 7.87 -24.92
N GLY A 114 -3.57 7.52 -25.98
CA GLY A 114 -2.70 8.44 -26.71
C GLY A 114 -1.39 8.80 -26.02
N ARG A 115 -1.03 8.13 -24.92
CA ARG A 115 0.25 8.30 -24.21
C ARG A 115 1.03 6.99 -24.19
N SER A 116 2.34 7.08 -24.34
CA SER A 116 3.23 5.94 -24.17
C SER A 116 3.47 5.68 -22.69
N THR A 117 3.24 4.45 -22.25
CA THR A 117 3.49 3.99 -20.88
C THR A 117 4.17 2.64 -20.92
N GLN A 118 4.99 2.34 -19.91
CA GLN A 118 5.49 0.98 -19.74
C GLN A 118 4.41 0.11 -19.12
N ALA A 119 4.23 -1.09 -19.65
CA ALA A 119 3.27 -2.06 -19.15
C ALA A 119 3.89 -3.45 -19.14
N LYS A 120 3.71 -4.16 -18.03
CA LYS A 120 3.92 -5.62 -17.91
C LYS A 120 2.59 -6.38 -17.98
N GLN A 121 1.49 -5.70 -17.66
CA GLN A 121 0.14 -6.24 -17.67
C GLN A 121 -0.79 -5.28 -18.40
N ILE A 122 -1.63 -5.82 -19.29
CA ILE A 122 -2.52 -5.06 -20.15
C ILE A 122 -3.95 -5.58 -20.08
N SER A 123 -4.92 -4.72 -20.34
CA SER A 123 -6.32 -5.09 -20.52
C SER A 123 -6.82 -4.58 -21.87
N VAL A 124 -7.61 -5.39 -22.55
CA VAL A 124 -8.17 -5.07 -23.86
C VAL A 124 -9.63 -5.47 -23.87
N TYR A 125 -10.50 -4.53 -24.23
CA TYR A 125 -11.91 -4.85 -24.48
C TYR A 125 -12.08 -5.60 -25.80
N LEU A 126 -12.78 -6.72 -25.76
CA LEU A 126 -13.09 -7.59 -26.90
C LEU A 126 -14.60 -7.89 -26.95
N PRO A 127 -15.37 -7.20 -27.82
CA PRO A 127 -16.80 -7.46 -27.96
C PRO A 127 -17.08 -8.79 -28.69
N GLU A 128 -18.23 -9.41 -28.40
CA GLU A 128 -18.81 -10.46 -29.25
C GLU A 128 -19.13 -9.92 -30.66
N PRO A 129 -18.99 -10.72 -31.74
CA PRO A 129 -18.60 -12.14 -31.77
C PRO A 129 -17.08 -12.39 -31.87
N MET A 130 -16.26 -11.34 -31.74
CA MET A 130 -14.84 -11.37 -32.08
C MET A 130 -14.02 -12.33 -31.18
N ILE A 131 -14.50 -12.62 -29.97
CA ILE A 131 -13.86 -13.52 -29.00
C ILE A 131 -13.54 -14.87 -29.62
N LYS A 132 -14.48 -15.47 -30.38
CA LYS A 132 -14.29 -16.79 -30.98
C LYS A 132 -13.13 -16.80 -31.98
N ASP A 133 -13.05 -15.77 -32.82
CA ASP A 133 -11.97 -15.64 -33.79
C ASP A 133 -10.61 -15.41 -33.11
N GLN A 134 -10.60 -14.69 -31.98
CA GLN A 134 -9.38 -14.47 -31.20
C GLN A 134 -8.93 -15.75 -30.48
N GLU A 135 -9.86 -16.56 -29.98
CA GLU A 135 -9.55 -17.82 -29.31
C GLU A 135 -8.75 -18.76 -30.22
N GLU A 136 -9.17 -18.90 -31.48
CA GLU A 136 -8.43 -19.70 -32.46
C GLU A 136 -7.01 -19.18 -32.69
N LEU A 137 -6.81 -17.86 -32.64
CA LEU A 137 -5.49 -17.25 -32.80
C LEU A 137 -4.60 -17.51 -31.58
N TRP A 138 -5.16 -17.43 -30.36
CA TRP A 138 -4.43 -17.71 -29.13
C TRP A 138 -3.97 -19.16 -29.07
N GLN A 139 -4.85 -20.09 -29.45
CA GLN A 139 -4.52 -21.52 -29.55
C GLN A 139 -3.39 -21.75 -30.56
N LYS A 140 -3.47 -21.14 -31.76
CA LYS A 140 -2.42 -21.27 -32.80
C LYS A 140 -1.07 -20.71 -32.35
N LYS A 141 -1.08 -19.65 -31.54
CA LYS A 141 0.14 -19.04 -30.98
C LYS A 141 0.64 -19.73 -29.70
N GLY A 142 -0.11 -20.70 -29.17
CA GLY A 142 0.26 -21.41 -27.94
C GLY A 142 0.27 -20.51 -26.71
N ILE A 143 -0.63 -19.52 -26.65
CA ILE A 143 -0.80 -18.68 -25.46
C ILE A 143 -1.52 -19.49 -24.39
N ASP A 144 -1.00 -19.49 -23.17
CA ASP A 144 -1.69 -20.08 -22.02
C ASP A 144 -2.79 -19.14 -21.55
N TYR A 145 -4.05 -19.55 -21.72
CA TYR A 145 -5.21 -18.73 -21.39
C TYR A 145 -6.27 -19.48 -20.61
N SER A 146 -7.00 -18.74 -19.76
CA SER A 146 -8.17 -19.23 -19.06
C SER A 146 -9.35 -18.28 -19.21
N PHE A 147 -10.56 -18.82 -19.02
CA PHE A 147 -11.78 -18.02 -18.93
C PHE A 147 -12.19 -17.87 -17.47
N ASP A 148 -12.53 -16.64 -17.11
CA ASP A 148 -13.08 -16.30 -15.80
C ASP A 148 -14.39 -15.52 -15.98
N LYS A 149 -15.28 -15.65 -15.01
CA LYS A 149 -16.52 -14.88 -14.96
C LYS A 149 -16.35 -13.84 -13.87
N GLU A 150 -16.63 -12.58 -14.19
CA GLU A 150 -16.66 -11.57 -13.15
C GLU A 150 -17.71 -11.97 -12.10
N SER A 151 -17.26 -12.23 -10.88
CA SER A 151 -18.13 -12.61 -9.79
C SER A 151 -18.96 -11.39 -9.40
N ASN A 152 -20.21 -11.36 -9.89
CA ASN A 152 -21.22 -10.43 -9.38
C ASN A 152 -21.66 -10.88 -7.99
N GLU A 153 -20.75 -10.82 -7.00
CA GLU A 153 -21.05 -11.15 -5.60
C GLU A 153 -22.08 -10.18 -4.99
N TRP A 154 -22.41 -9.10 -5.70
CA TRP A 154 -23.45 -8.13 -5.36
C TRP A 154 -24.88 -8.52 -5.79
N MET A 155 -25.07 -9.61 -6.54
CA MET A 155 -26.41 -10.09 -6.95
C MET A 155 -27.02 -11.12 -5.97
N ASN A 156 -26.41 -11.33 -4.81
CA ASN A 156 -27.06 -12.04 -3.70
C ASN A 156 -27.89 -11.07 -2.86
N ILE A 157 -29.09 -10.73 -3.35
CA ILE A 157 -30.21 -10.20 -2.55
C ILE A 157 -31.48 -10.96 -2.88
#